data_AF-A0A6I2SYX0-F1
#
_entry.id   AF-A0A6I2SYX0-F1
#
_cell.length_a   1.000
_cell.length_b   1.000
_cell.length_c   1.000
_cell.angle_alpha   90.00
_cell.angle_beta   90.00
_cell.angle_gamma   90.00
#
_symmetry.space_group_name_H-M   'P 1'
#
loop_
_entity.id
_entity.type
_entity.pdbx_description
1 polymer ?
#
loop_
_entity_poly.entity_id
_entity_poly.type
_entity_poly.pdbx_seq_one_letter_code
_entity_poly.pdbx_strand_id
1 'polypeptide(L)'
;MTMLFSLMLTLTVAMTTIMVLRICGTWLQVNESAEDGDLERLQALQGQENGWVIRHLVCAILAFSLVAAAKYFPSLGAPENLVSVTAIYSLVSFIFAFAESVLAQRIAVITLSRMQPLQERQEEELS
;
A
#
# COMPACT_ATOMS: atom_id res chain seq x y z
N MET A 1 -19.41 15.34 -22.26
CA MET A 1 -18.85 14.00 -21.97
C MET A 1 -17.39 14.06 -21.49
N THR A 2 -17.11 14.89 -20.48
CA THR A 2 -15.73 15.12 -19.96
C THR A 2 -15.68 15.17 -18.42
N MET A 3 -16.77 15.61 -17.78
CA MET A 3 -16.80 15.85 -16.33
C MET A 3 -16.49 14.60 -15.48
N LEU A 4 -17.08 13.44 -15.78
CA LEU A 4 -16.85 12.21 -14.99
C LEU A 4 -15.40 11.70 -15.11
N PHE A 5 -14.85 11.72 -16.33
CA PHE A 5 -13.45 11.36 -16.58
C PHE A 5 -12.50 12.30 -15.83
N SER A 6 -12.70 13.62 -15.98
CA SER A 6 -11.89 14.63 -15.29
C SER A 6 -11.99 14.48 -13.77
N LEU A 7 -13.20 14.26 -13.24
CA LEU A 7 -13.41 14.06 -11.80
C LEU A 7 -12.68 12.82 -11.28
N MET A 8 -12.81 11.68 -11.96
CA MET A 8 -12.11 10.45 -11.58
C MET A 8 -10.59 10.60 -11.64
N LEU A 9 -10.08 11.28 -12.68
CA LEU A 9 -8.66 11.53 -12.81
C LEU A 9 -8.15 12.47 -11.70
N THR A 10 -8.87 13.56 -11.41
CA THR A 10 -8.53 14.47 -10.31
C THR A 10 -8.55 13.77 -8.97
N LEU A 11 -9.54 12.93 -8.69
CA LEU A 11 -9.59 12.12 -7.47
C LEU A 11 -8.42 11.16 -7.38
N THR A 12 -8.05 10.51 -8.49
CA THR A 12 -6.90 9.61 -8.55
C THR A 12 -5.62 10.38 -8.22
N VAL A 13 -5.38 11.54 -8.85
CA VAL A 13 -4.18 12.37 -8.61
C VAL A 13 -4.13 12.90 -7.17
N ALA A 14 -5.27 13.36 -6.64
CA ALA A 14 -5.35 13.84 -5.26
C ALA A 14 -5.03 12.73 -4.26
N MET A 15 -5.65 11.56 -4.42
CA MET A 15 -5.35 10.38 -3.60
C MET A 15 -3.90 9.97 -3.75
N THR A 16 -3.34 9.98 -4.96
CA THR A 16 -1.94 9.64 -5.18
C THR A 16 -1.01 10.57 -4.39
N THR A 17 -1.28 11.87 -4.42
CA THR A 17 -0.48 12.87 -3.69
C THR A 17 -0.53 12.62 -2.18
N ILE A 18 -1.73 12.38 -1.64
CA ILE A 18 -1.91 12.08 -0.20
C ILE A 18 -1.20 10.79 0.18
N MET A 19 -1.30 9.75 -0.66
CA MET A 19 -0.68 8.46 -0.40
C MET A 19 0.85 8.52 -0.42
N VAL A 20 1.45 9.27 -1.33
CA VAL A 20 2.89 9.50 -1.35
C VAL A 20 3.35 10.15 -0.05
N LEU A 21 2.66 11.20 0.40
CA LEU A 21 2.97 11.86 1.68
C LEU A 21 2.81 10.90 2.86
N ARG A 22 1.77 10.07 2.88
CA ARG A 22 1.56 9.05 3.92
C ARG A 22 2.72 8.06 3.97
N ILE A 23 3.10 7.49 2.83
CA ILE A 23 4.16 6.48 2.74
C ILE A 23 5.49 7.07 3.21
N CYS A 24 5.82 8.31 2.79
CA CYS A 24 6.99 9.03 3.28
C CYS A 24 6.91 9.27 4.81
N GLY A 25 5.74 9.64 5.32
CA GLY A 25 5.50 9.82 6.76
C GLY A 25 5.67 8.53 7.57
N THR A 26 5.19 7.39 7.06
CA THR A 26 5.46 6.08 7.68
C THR A 26 6.95 5.79 7.66
N TRP A 27 7.65 6.04 6.55
CA TRP A 27 9.09 5.80 6.47
C TRP A 27 9.89 6.55 7.55
N LEU A 28 9.54 7.81 7.80
CA LEU A 28 10.15 8.61 8.87
C LEU A 28 9.90 7.98 10.25
N GLN A 29 8.65 7.62 10.55
CA GLN A 29 8.29 6.97 11.82
C GLN A 29 9.01 5.63 12.01
N VAL A 30 9.19 4.85 10.95
CA VAL A 30 9.95 3.59 11.01
C VAL A 30 11.39 3.84 11.41
N ASN A 31 12.04 4.87 10.87
CA ASN A 31 13.43 5.17 11.22
C ASN A 31 13.54 5.66 12.67
N GLU A 32 12.63 6.53 13.12
CA GLU A 32 12.55 7.00 14.51
C GLU A 32 12.38 5.83 15.48
N SER A 33 11.36 4.98 15.26
CA SER A 33 11.13 3.80 16.12
C SER A 33 12.27 2.79 16.08
N ALA A 34 12.99 2.67 14.96
CA ALA A 34 14.15 1.79 14.84
C ALA A 34 15.41 2.34 15.54
N GLU A 35 15.52 3.66 15.68
CA GLU A 35 16.55 4.35 16.44
C GLU A 35 16.28 4.24 17.95
N ASP A 36 15.02 4.45 18.36
CA ASP A 36 14.57 4.35 19.74
C ASP A 36 14.47 2.91 20.28
N GLY A 37 14.56 1.91 19.39
CA GLY A 37 14.42 0.50 19.74
C GLY A 37 12.99 0.09 20.13
N ASP A 38 11.98 0.88 19.73
CA ASP A 38 10.58 0.64 20.04
C ASP A 38 9.99 -0.45 19.12
N LEU A 39 10.15 -1.71 19.55
CA LEU A 39 9.68 -2.88 18.82
C LEU A 39 8.16 -2.94 18.71
N GLU A 40 7.42 -2.50 19.73
CA GLU A 40 5.95 -2.50 19.71
C GLU A 40 5.44 -1.55 18.63
N ARG A 41 6.05 -0.36 18.53
CA ARG A 41 5.73 0.61 17.50
C ARG A 41 6.07 0.09 16.10
N LEU A 42 7.22 -0.55 15.92
CA LEU A 42 7.59 -1.17 14.64
C LEU A 42 6.60 -2.27 14.22
N GLN A 43 6.17 -3.13 15.14
CA GLN A 43 5.16 -4.16 14.87
C GLN A 43 3.80 -3.54 14.51
N ALA A 44 3.39 -2.48 15.23
CA ALA A 44 2.16 -1.75 14.92
C ALA A 44 2.20 -1.11 13.52
N LEU A 45 3.32 -0.47 13.16
CA LEU A 45 3.54 0.10 11.84
C LEU A 45 3.51 -0.99 10.76
N GLN A 46 4.15 -2.13 10.98
CA GLN A 46 4.12 -3.27 10.06
C GLN A 46 2.68 -3.77 9.83
N GLY A 47 1.90 -3.92 10.90
CA GLY A 47 0.48 -4.33 10.81
C GLY A 47 -0.35 -3.32 10.02
N GLN A 48 -0.12 -2.02 10.25
CA GLN A 48 -0.78 -0.96 9.51
C GLN A 48 -0.44 -1.00 8.01
N GLU A 49 0.83 -1.15 7.65
CA GLU A 49 1.27 -1.23 6.25
C GLU A 49 0.69 -2.47 5.55
N ASN A 50 0.67 -3.64 6.21
CA ASN A 50 0.01 -4.83 5.68
C ASN A 50 -1.48 -4.59 5.41
N GLY A 51 -2.17 -3.87 6.30
CA GLY A 51 -3.57 -3.50 6.10
C GLY A 51 -3.79 -2.56 4.91
N TRP A 52 -2.83 -1.70 4.58
CA TRP A 52 -2.89 -0.85 3.38
C TRP A 52 -2.60 -1.61 2.09
N VAL A 53 -1.60 -2.51 2.10
CA VAL A 53 -1.32 -3.41 0.98
C VAL A 53 -2.57 -4.16 0.55
N ILE A 54 -3.29 -4.76 1.50
CA ILE A 54 -4.53 -5.51 1.21
C ILE A 54 -5.58 -4.59 0.59
N ARG A 55 -5.78 -3.39 1.14
CA ARG A 55 -6.77 -2.42 0.63
C ARG A 55 -6.47 -2.02 -0.81
N HIS A 56 -5.24 -1.62 -1.11
CA HIS A 56 -4.87 -1.23 -2.46
C HIS A 56 -4.90 -2.41 -3.44
N LEU A 57 -4.50 -3.61 -3.00
CA LEU A 57 -4.57 -4.81 -3.84
C LEU A 57 -6.01 -5.17 -4.19
N VAL A 58 -6.92 -5.14 -3.21
CA VAL A 58 -8.36 -5.38 -3.45
C VAL A 58 -8.94 -4.33 -4.40
N CYS A 59 -8.65 -3.04 -4.18
CA CYS A 59 -9.08 -1.97 -5.09
C CYS A 59 -8.54 -2.17 -6.51
N ALA A 60 -7.27 -2.54 -6.65
CA ALA A 60 -6.63 -2.78 -7.93
C ALA A 60 -7.30 -3.92 -8.69
N ILE A 61 -7.53 -5.06 -8.00
CA ILE A 61 -8.19 -6.24 -8.56
C ILE A 61 -9.62 -5.92 -8.98
N LEU A 62 -10.41 -5.26 -8.12
CA LEU A 62 -11.79 -4.91 -8.44
C LEU A 62 -11.88 -3.96 -9.66
N ALA A 63 -11.02 -2.94 -9.70
CA ALA A 63 -10.96 -2.03 -10.83
C ALA A 63 -10.53 -2.74 -12.12
N PHE A 64 -9.55 -3.65 -12.04
CA PHE A 64 -9.12 -4.48 -13.17
C PHE A 64 -10.26 -5.39 -13.66
N SER A 65 -10.98 -6.05 -12.75
CA SER A 65 -12.14 -6.88 -13.08
C SER A 65 -13.25 -6.09 -13.77
N LEU A 66 -13.50 -4.85 -13.35
CA LEU A 66 -14.48 -3.97 -14.01
C LEU A 66 -14.05 -3.61 -15.44
N VAL A 67 -12.76 -3.31 -15.63
CA VAL A 67 -12.19 -3.06 -16.97
C VAL A 67 -12.32 -4.29 -17.86
N ALA A 68 -11.99 -5.47 -17.34
CA ALA A 68 -12.12 -6.73 -18.06
C ALA A 68 -13.58 -7.00 -18.41
N ALA A 69 -14.52 -6.85 -17.47
CA ALA A 69 -15.94 -7.03 -17.72
C ALA A 69 -16.44 -6.09 -18.83
N ALA A 70 -16.06 -4.80 -18.79
CA ALA A 70 -16.42 -3.83 -19.82
C ALA A 70 -15.86 -4.18 -21.21
N LYS A 71 -14.68 -4.82 -21.29
CA LYS A 71 -14.05 -5.23 -22.56
C LYS A 71 -14.62 -6.54 -23.11
N TYR A 72 -14.94 -7.50 -22.25
CA TYR A 72 -15.42 -8.83 -22.67
C TYR A 72 -16.94 -8.92 -22.80
N PHE A 73 -17.70 -8.02 -22.17
CA PHE A 73 -19.16 -7.94 -22.26
C PHE A 73 -19.60 -6.57 -22.81
N PRO A 74 -19.49 -6.34 -24.13
CA PRO A 74 -19.81 -5.05 -24.74
C PRO A 74 -21.28 -4.64 -24.57
N SER A 75 -22.17 -5.58 -24.24
CA SER A 75 -23.58 -5.33 -23.88
C SER A 75 -23.74 -4.45 -22.63
N LEU A 76 -22.69 -4.25 -21.83
CA LEU A 76 -22.69 -3.35 -20.67
C LEU A 76 -22.69 -1.86 -21.06
N GLY A 77 -22.39 -1.51 -22.32
CA GLY A 77 -22.45 -0.14 -22.81
C GLY A 77 -21.53 0.85 -22.08
N ALA A 78 -20.43 0.35 -21.48
CA ALA A 78 -19.51 1.19 -20.72
C ALA A 78 -18.77 2.18 -21.63
N PRO A 79 -18.78 3.50 -21.34
CA PRO A 79 -18.04 4.49 -22.13
C PRO A 79 -16.53 4.22 -22.10
N GLU A 80 -15.85 4.29 -23.25
CA GLU A 80 -14.41 3.99 -23.35
C GLU A 80 -13.55 4.83 -22.40
N ASN A 81 -13.88 6.11 -22.24
CA ASN A 81 -13.17 7.02 -21.31
C ASN A 81 -13.26 6.55 -19.86
N LEU A 82 -14.40 5.97 -19.45
CA LEU A 82 -14.57 5.42 -18.11
C LEU A 82 -13.69 4.17 -17.93
N VAL A 83 -13.66 3.29 -18.93
CA VAL A 83 -12.79 2.10 -18.92
C VAL A 83 -11.32 2.51 -18.80
N SER A 84 -10.87 3.53 -19.54
CA SER A 84 -9.49 4.02 -19.49
C SER A 84 -9.13 4.61 -18.12
N VAL A 85 -9.97 5.46 -17.52
CA VAL A 85 -9.65 6.04 -16.20
C VAL A 85 -9.69 4.99 -15.08
N THR A 86 -10.58 4.00 -15.16
CA THR A 86 -10.60 2.88 -14.21
C THR A 86 -9.36 2.00 -14.35
N ALA A 87 -8.85 1.80 -15.57
CA ALA A 87 -7.59 1.09 -15.79
C ALA A 87 -6.38 1.82 -15.18
N ILE A 88 -6.33 3.16 -15.34
CA ILE A 88 -5.30 3.99 -14.69
C ILE A 88 -5.38 3.85 -13.17
N TYR A 89 -6.58 3.96 -12.60
CA TYR A 89 -6.80 3.78 -11.16
C TYR A 89 -6.34 2.40 -10.66
N SER A 90 -6.64 1.33 -11.41
CA SER A 90 -6.18 -0.02 -11.09
C SER A 90 -4.65 -0.11 -11.03
N LEU A 91 -3.97 0.42 -12.06
CA LEU A 91 -2.51 0.45 -12.11
C LEU A 91 -1.89 1.24 -10.95
N VAL A 92 -2.43 2.43 -10.65
CA VAL A 92 -1.98 3.26 -9.52
C VAL A 92 -2.16 2.51 -8.19
N SER A 93 -3.29 1.82 -8.02
CA SER A 93 -3.54 1.01 -6.82
C SER A 93 -2.55 -0.15 -6.70
N PHE A 94 -2.19 -0.83 -7.79
CA PHE A 94 -1.14 -1.84 -7.78
C PHE A 94 0.23 -1.27 -7.38
N ILE A 95 0.59 -0.09 -7.88
CA ILE A 95 1.84 0.58 -7.52
C ILE A 95 1.88 0.87 -6.01
N PHE A 96 0.77 1.33 -5.42
CA PHE A 96 0.70 1.54 -3.97
C PHE A 96 0.80 0.23 -3.18
N ALA A 97 0.06 -0.80 -3.59
CA ALA A 97 0.16 -2.12 -2.95
C ALA A 97 1.60 -2.65 -2.98
N PHE A 98 2.32 -2.45 -4.08
CA PHE A 98 3.72 -2.83 -4.22
C PHE A 98 4.63 -2.00 -3.30
N ALA A 99 4.52 -0.67 -3.34
CA ALA A 99 5.35 0.22 -2.52
C ALA A 99 5.16 -0.04 -1.01
N GLU A 100 3.92 -0.22 -0.57
CA GLU A 100 3.60 -0.53 0.82
C GLU A 100 4.02 -1.95 1.21
N SER A 101 4.02 -2.91 0.27
CA SER A 101 4.54 -4.25 0.52
C SER A 101 6.05 -4.23 0.75
N VAL A 102 6.78 -3.47 -0.07
CA VAL A 102 8.22 -3.24 0.12
C VAL A 102 8.47 -2.58 1.48
N LEU A 103 7.66 -1.58 1.86
CA LEU A 103 7.78 -0.93 3.15
C LEU A 103 7.52 -1.90 4.32
N ALA A 104 6.44 -2.67 4.27
CA ALA A 104 6.11 -3.66 5.28
C ALA A 104 7.20 -4.73 5.44
N GLN A 105 7.79 -5.20 4.33
CA GLN A 105 8.93 -6.11 4.34
C GLN A 105 10.16 -5.46 4.99
N ARG A 106 10.43 -4.19 4.67
CA ARG A 106 11.55 -3.44 5.24
C ARG A 106 11.40 -3.29 6.76
N ILE A 107 10.19 -3.01 7.25
CA ILE A 107 9.89 -2.98 8.69
C ILE A 107 10.14 -4.36 9.30
N ALA A 108 9.63 -5.43 8.70
CA ALA A 108 9.80 -6.80 9.19
C ALA A 108 11.29 -7.16 9.38
N VAL A 109 12.14 -6.82 8.41
CA VAL A 109 13.59 -7.06 8.46
C VAL A 109 14.23 -6.28 9.61
N ILE A 110 13.87 -5.01 9.79
CA ILE A 110 14.39 -4.21 10.92
C ILE A 110 13.98 -4.83 12.24
N THR A 111 12.70 -5.12 12.43
CA THR A 111 12.18 -5.69 13.68
C THR A 111 12.90 -7.01 14.01
N LEU A 112 13.06 -7.90 13.02
CA LEU A 112 13.79 -9.17 13.21
C LEU A 112 15.25 -8.95 13.60
N SER A 113 15.96 -8.04 12.92
CA SER A 113 17.37 -7.75 13.22
C SER A 113 17.60 -7.19 14.62
N ARG A 114 16.60 -6.53 15.20
CA ARG A 114 16.64 -5.99 16.56
C ARG A 114 16.21 -7.01 17.63
N MET A 115 15.40 -8.01 17.27
CA MET A 115 14.99 -9.08 18.20
C MET A 115 16.10 -10.12 18.44
N GLN A 116 16.92 -10.45 17.43
CA GLN A 116 18.02 -11.41 17.58
C GLN A 116 18.97 -11.14 18.77
N PRO A 117 19.55 -9.93 18.93
CA PRO A 117 20.46 -9.66 20.05
C PRO A 117 19.78 -9.64 21.42
N LEU A 118 18.45 -9.51 21.49
CA LEU A 118 17.68 -9.60 22.74
C LEU A 118 17.46 -11.05 23.16
N GLN A 119 17.21 -11.95 22.19
CA GLN A 119 17.08 -13.38 22.46
C GLN A 119 18.40 -14.00 22.93
N GLU A 120 19.52 -13.64 22.28
CA GLU A 120 20.85 -14.13 22.67
C GLU A 120 21.21 -13.72 24.11
N ARG A 121 20.90 -12.48 24.53
CA ARG A 121 21.10 -12.06 25.94
C ARG A 121 20.23 -12.82 26.93
N GLN A 122 18.96 -13.08 26.59
CA GLN A 122 18.07 -13.83 27.49
C GLN A 122 18.53 -15.28 27.65
N GLU A 123 19.04 -15.90 26.58
CA GLU A 123 19.59 -17.26 26.64
C GLU A 123 20.87 -17.31 27.48
N GLU A 124 21.75 -16.31 27.40
CA GLU A 124 22.94 -16.19 28.26
C GLU A 124 22.61 -15.96 29.75
N GLU A 125 21.54 -15.23 30.05
CA GLU A 125 21.10 -15.01 31.45
C GLU A 125 20.42 -16.25 32.08
N LEU A 126 19.95 -17.18 31.25
CA LEU A 126 19.25 -18.41 31.67
C LEU A 126 20.17 -19.65 31.75
N SER A 127 21.41 -19.56 31.25
CA SER A 127 22.42 -20.64 31.25
C SER A 127 23.40 -20.53 32.42
#